data_AF-A0A933LUZ0-F1
#
_entry.id   AF-A0A933LUZ0-F1
#
_cell.length_a   1.000
_cell.length_b   1.000
_cell.length_c   1.000
_cell.angle_alpha   90.00
_cell.angle_beta   90.00
_cell.angle_gamma   90.00
#
_symmetry.space_group_name_H-M   'P 1'
#
loop_
_entity.id
_entity.type
_entity.pdbx_description
1 polymer ?
#
loop_
_entity_poly.entity_id
_entity_poly.type
_entity_poly.pdbx_seq_one_letter_code
_entity_poly.pdbx_strand_id
1 'polypeptide(L)'
;MGCLTLLILLAIGGYWFSRRPAATSDDETSSKDARGGAGQSPEVKEDPAVRRAKAEESYHRAEGLCESGSWQEAIRVFRELANAYPETEWAPKARTQAVEIDECRRWLLMGKNCIESGNSDGAAREFQKVLDKYPQGRFVAEAKAELRAIGR
;
A
#
# COMPACT_ATOMS: atom_id res chain seq x y z
N MET A 1 -33.78 49.47 7.43
CA MET A 1 -34.48 48.78 8.53
C MET A 1 -35.89 48.45 8.06
N GLY A 2 -36.33 47.20 8.20
CA GLY A 2 -37.70 46.79 7.87
C GLY A 2 -37.75 45.36 7.35
N CYS A 3 -37.84 44.40 8.28
CA CYS A 3 -38.05 42.98 8.02
C CYS A 3 -39.25 42.76 7.09
N LEU A 4 -39.01 42.09 5.96
CA LEU A 4 -40.05 41.45 5.18
C LEU A 4 -40.44 40.14 5.87
N THR A 5 -41.63 40.18 6.46
CA THR A 5 -42.65 39.11 6.52
C THR A 5 -42.78 38.40 5.15
N LEU A 6 -43.17 37.15 4.94
CA LEU A 6 -44.23 36.28 5.45
C LEU A 6 -44.15 35.05 4.46
N LEU A 7 -44.45 33.78 4.73
CA LEU A 7 -45.80 33.21 4.88
C LEU A 7 -45.75 31.67 4.75
N ILE A 8 -46.74 31.02 5.39
CA ILE A 8 -47.46 29.77 4.98
C ILE A 8 -46.82 28.44 5.41
N LEU A 9 -47.46 27.51 6.13
CA LEU A 9 -48.84 27.37 6.65
C LEU A 9 -48.88 26.29 7.76
N LEU A 10 -49.73 26.56 8.74
CA LEU A 10 -50.57 25.68 9.55
C LEU A 10 -50.62 24.17 9.21
N ALA A 11 -50.46 23.33 10.25
CA ALA A 11 -51.46 22.31 10.62
C ALA A 11 -51.03 21.64 11.94
N ILE A 12 -51.54 22.11 13.09
CA ILE A 12 -52.66 21.52 13.84
C ILE A 12 -52.23 20.33 14.72
N GLY A 13 -52.37 20.53 16.03
CA GLY A 13 -52.89 19.49 16.91
C GLY A 13 -51.96 19.09 18.05
N GLY A 14 -52.29 19.51 19.27
CA GLY A 14 -51.76 18.87 20.47
C GLY A 14 -51.43 19.84 21.59
N TYR A 15 -52.47 20.35 22.22
CA TYR A 15 -52.43 21.18 23.41
C TYR A 15 -51.61 20.52 24.53
N TRP A 16 -50.86 21.37 25.21
CA TRP A 16 -50.26 21.17 26.52
C TRP A 16 -51.27 20.59 27.53
N PHE A 17 -50.78 19.85 28.54
CA PHE A 17 -50.88 20.24 29.96
C PHE A 17 -50.93 19.04 30.93
N SER A 18 -49.77 18.80 31.56
CA SER A 18 -49.55 18.52 32.98
C SER A 18 -50.30 17.42 33.72
N ARG A 19 -49.55 16.37 34.11
CA ARG A 19 -49.35 15.99 35.53
C ARG A 19 -48.13 15.07 35.69
N ARG A 20 -47.08 15.56 36.35
CA ARG A 20 -46.07 14.73 37.05
C ARG A 20 -46.62 14.40 38.45
N PRO A 21 -46.34 13.21 39.03
CA PRO A 21 -45.13 12.99 39.85
C PRO A 21 -44.62 11.54 39.73
N ALA A 22 -43.55 11.02 40.35
CA ALA A 22 -42.30 11.47 40.94
C ALA A 22 -41.46 10.19 41.19
N ALA A 23 -40.14 10.37 41.32
CA ALA A 23 -39.19 9.59 42.12
C ALA A 23 -38.42 8.38 41.54
N THR A 24 -37.17 8.35 42.03
CA THR A 24 -36.11 7.32 42.08
C THR A 24 -35.34 7.08 40.77
N SER A 25 -34.22 7.78 40.53
CA SER A 25 -32.85 7.58 41.07
C SER A 25 -32.18 6.31 40.55
N ASP A 26 -31.14 6.56 39.73
CA ASP A 26 -29.93 5.78 39.52
C ASP A 26 -30.07 4.35 38.95
N ASP A 27 -29.63 4.17 37.70
CA ASP A 27 -28.46 3.34 37.46
C ASP A 27 -27.87 3.57 36.06
N GLU A 28 -26.56 3.84 36.05
CA GLU A 28 -25.73 3.77 34.87
C GLU A 28 -25.68 2.33 34.36
N THR A 29 -25.96 2.13 33.07
CA THR A 29 -25.24 1.11 32.33
C THR A 29 -25.13 1.52 30.87
N SER A 30 -23.95 2.03 30.55
CA SER A 30 -23.22 1.77 29.32
C SER A 30 -23.94 0.82 28.35
N SER A 31 -24.66 1.38 27.38
CA SER A 31 -25.02 0.66 26.16
C SER A 31 -25.10 1.64 25.01
N LYS A 32 -24.01 1.69 24.25
CA LYS A 32 -24.01 2.20 22.88
C LYS A 32 -23.30 1.19 21.99
N ASP A 33 -23.74 -0.04 22.10
CA ASP A 33 -23.47 -1.10 21.14
C ASP A 33 -24.35 -0.88 19.92
N ALA A 34 -23.79 -0.28 18.86
CA ALA A 34 -24.34 -0.37 17.51
C ALA A 34 -23.31 0.11 16.48
N ARG A 35 -22.30 -0.73 16.24
CA ARG A 35 -21.75 -0.88 14.89
C ARG A 35 -21.35 -2.33 14.69
N GLY A 36 -22.38 -3.14 14.46
CA GLY A 36 -22.21 -4.49 13.94
C GLY A 36 -21.59 -4.48 12.55
N GLY A 37 -20.88 -5.57 12.26
CA GLY A 37 -20.87 -6.15 10.93
C GLY A 37 -19.76 -5.69 10.00
N ALA A 38 -18.56 -6.21 10.22
CA ALA A 38 -17.84 -6.85 9.12
C ALA A 38 -17.50 -8.26 9.59
N GLY A 39 -18.49 -9.14 9.48
CA GLY A 39 -18.26 -10.57 9.59
C GLY A 39 -17.17 -10.92 8.60
N GLN A 40 -16.05 -11.44 9.12
CA GLN A 40 -15.13 -12.20 8.30
C GLN A 40 -15.99 -13.34 7.72
N SER A 41 -16.24 -13.23 6.41
CA SER A 41 -16.91 -14.26 5.64
C SER A 41 -16.19 -15.59 5.89
N PRO A 42 -16.90 -16.73 5.86
CA PRO A 42 -16.34 -18.01 6.26
C PRO A 42 -15.06 -18.25 5.47
N GLU A 43 -13.96 -18.40 6.20
CA GLU A 43 -12.63 -18.70 5.66
C GLU A 43 -12.67 -20.09 5.02
N VAL A 44 -13.20 -20.18 3.80
CA VAL A 44 -13.02 -21.35 2.96
C VAL A 44 -11.53 -21.37 2.67
N LYS A 45 -10.79 -22.20 3.40
CA LYS A 45 -9.36 -22.38 3.19
C LYS A 45 -9.19 -22.93 1.78
N GLU A 46 -8.96 -22.03 0.82
CA GLU A 46 -8.66 -22.40 -0.57
C GLU A 46 -7.59 -23.48 -0.56
N ASP A 47 -7.75 -24.50 -1.41
CA ASP A 47 -6.82 -25.62 -1.52
C ASP A 47 -5.38 -25.10 -1.66
N PRO A 48 -4.42 -25.58 -0.83
CA PRO A 48 -3.02 -25.17 -0.92
C PRO A 48 -2.43 -25.27 -2.34
N ALA A 49 -2.86 -26.24 -3.15
CA ALA A 49 -2.42 -26.37 -4.54
C ALA A 49 -2.89 -25.19 -5.40
N VAL A 50 -4.15 -24.75 -5.23
CA VAL A 50 -4.71 -23.61 -5.96
C VAL A 50 -4.00 -22.32 -5.57
N ARG A 51 -3.72 -22.11 -4.27
CA ARG A 51 -2.97 -20.92 -3.82
C ARG A 51 -1.56 -20.87 -4.39
N ARG A 52 -0.87 -22.02 -4.46
CA ARG A 52 0.45 -22.11 -5.08
C ARG A 52 0.41 -21.73 -6.56
N ALA A 53 -0.55 -22.25 -7.32
CA ALA A 53 -0.71 -21.92 -8.74
C ALA A 53 -0.97 -20.42 -8.96
N LYS A 54 -1.85 -19.80 -8.16
CA LYS A 54 -2.11 -18.35 -8.24
C LYS A 54 -0.87 -17.53 -7.86
N ALA A 55 -0.10 -17.98 -6.88
CA ALA A 55 1.13 -17.32 -6.47
C ALA A 55 2.20 -17.40 -7.57
N GLU A 56 2.35 -18.56 -8.22
CA GLU A 56 3.24 -18.77 -9.37
C GLU A 56 2.87 -17.87 -10.55
N GLU A 57 1.58 -17.84 -10.92
CA GLU A 57 1.08 -16.96 -11.98
C GLU A 57 1.38 -15.48 -11.68
N SER A 58 1.11 -15.06 -10.44
CA SER A 58 1.39 -13.69 -9.99
C SER A 58 2.88 -13.37 -10.05
N TYR A 59 3.75 -14.34 -9.77
CA TYR A 59 5.20 -14.19 -9.81
C TYR A 59 5.66 -13.95 -11.25
N HIS A 60 5.25 -14.82 -12.18
CA HIS A 60 5.60 -14.69 -13.59
C HIS A 60 5.06 -13.41 -14.22
N ARG A 61 3.85 -12.97 -13.83
CA ARG A 61 3.34 -11.67 -14.24
C ARG A 61 4.25 -10.53 -13.79
N ALA A 62 4.72 -10.55 -12.54
CA ALA A 62 5.64 -9.54 -12.03
C ALA A 62 7.01 -9.58 -12.73
N GLU A 63 7.49 -10.77 -13.11
CA GLU A 63 8.69 -10.92 -13.94
C GLU A 63 8.52 -10.31 -15.33
N GLY A 64 7.40 -10.57 -16.01
CA GLY A 64 7.10 -9.95 -17.30
C GLY A 64 7.03 -8.41 -17.22
N LEU A 65 6.50 -7.87 -16.12
CA LEU A 65 6.52 -6.42 -15.85
C LEU A 65 7.95 -5.90 -15.63
N CYS A 66 8.85 -6.71 -15.07
CA CYS A 66 10.26 -6.32 -14.98
C CYS A 66 10.93 -6.29 -16.35
N GLU A 67 10.64 -7.26 -17.21
CA GLU A 67 11.18 -7.32 -18.57
C GLU A 67 10.70 -6.14 -19.43
N SER A 68 9.46 -5.68 -19.22
CA SER A 68 8.94 -4.48 -19.88
C SER A 68 9.47 -3.16 -19.28
N GLY A 69 10.27 -3.21 -18.22
CA GLY A 69 10.75 -2.03 -17.49
C GLY A 69 9.69 -1.34 -16.62
N SER A 70 8.52 -1.96 -16.43
CA SER A 70 7.41 -1.46 -15.60
C SER A 70 7.67 -1.71 -14.11
N TRP A 71 8.77 -1.15 -13.59
CA TRP A 71 9.31 -1.56 -12.30
C TRP A 71 8.39 -1.28 -11.11
N GLN A 72 7.65 -0.16 -11.12
CA GLN A 72 6.75 0.20 -10.03
C GLN A 72 5.58 -0.79 -9.94
N GLU A 73 5.04 -1.19 -11.09
CA GLU A 73 3.99 -2.20 -11.18
C GLU A 73 4.52 -3.57 -10.77
N ALA A 74 5.72 -3.95 -11.22
CA ALA A 74 6.36 -5.20 -10.81
C ALA A 74 6.51 -5.30 -9.28
N ILE A 75 7.05 -4.26 -8.63
CA ILE A 75 7.13 -4.19 -7.16
C ILE A 75 5.76 -4.37 -6.52
N ARG A 76 4.74 -3.70 -7.05
CA ARG A 76 3.39 -3.77 -6.52
C ARG A 76 2.86 -5.20 -6.59
N VAL A 77 2.96 -5.85 -7.74
CA VAL A 77 2.50 -7.24 -7.92
C VAL A 77 3.28 -8.20 -7.03
N PHE A 78 4.60 -8.05 -6.90
CA PHE A 78 5.39 -8.87 -5.97
C PHE A 78 4.97 -8.70 -4.51
N ARG A 79 4.68 -7.46 -4.08
CA ARG A 79 4.19 -7.19 -2.71
C ARG A 79 2.79 -7.76 -2.49
N GLU A 80 1.90 -7.61 -3.46
CA GLU A 80 0.54 -8.17 -3.42
C GLU A 80 0.59 -9.70 -3.32
N LEU A 81 1.42 -10.36 -4.15
CA LEU A 81 1.66 -11.81 -4.08
C LEU A 81 2.14 -12.22 -2.68
N ALA A 82 3.17 -11.55 -2.16
CA ALA A 82 3.75 -11.86 -0.87
C ALA A 82 2.77 -11.72 0.32
N ASN A 83 1.80 -10.82 0.20
CA ASN A 83 0.78 -10.56 1.20
C ASN A 83 -0.44 -11.48 1.04
N ALA A 84 -0.80 -11.82 -0.20
CA ALA A 84 -1.95 -12.66 -0.51
C ALA A 84 -1.67 -14.15 -0.31
N TYR A 85 -0.41 -14.58 -0.53
CA TYR A 85 0.00 -15.99 -0.47
C TYR A 85 1.23 -16.23 0.43
N PRO A 86 1.26 -15.72 1.68
CA PRO A 86 2.46 -15.69 2.53
C PRO A 86 3.05 -17.08 2.84
N GLU A 87 2.23 -18.13 2.80
CA GLU A 87 2.57 -19.53 3.06
C GLU A 87 3.22 -20.24 1.86
N THR A 88 3.18 -19.64 0.67
CA THR A 88 3.77 -20.23 -0.53
C THR A 88 5.27 -19.97 -0.61
N GLU A 89 6.00 -20.83 -1.32
CA GLU A 89 7.43 -20.64 -1.58
C GLU A 89 7.73 -19.39 -2.44
N TRP A 90 6.72 -18.88 -3.14
CA TRP A 90 6.81 -17.69 -3.99
C TRP A 90 6.80 -16.40 -3.18
N ALA A 91 6.13 -16.37 -2.02
CA ALA A 91 6.06 -15.17 -1.19
C ALA A 91 7.43 -14.65 -0.72
N PRO A 92 8.34 -15.45 -0.13
CA PRO A 92 9.66 -14.95 0.23
C PRO A 92 10.47 -14.52 -1.00
N LYS A 93 10.38 -15.24 -2.12
CA LYS A 93 11.05 -14.86 -3.39
C LYS A 93 10.55 -13.48 -3.86
N ALA A 94 9.24 -13.28 -3.90
CA ALA A 94 8.60 -12.04 -4.31
C ALA A 94 8.97 -10.86 -3.39
N ARG A 95 8.99 -11.07 -2.06
CA ARG A 95 9.44 -10.03 -1.12
C ARG A 95 10.86 -9.58 -1.42
N THR A 96 11.78 -10.53 -1.58
CA THR A 96 13.19 -10.21 -1.88
C THR A 96 13.31 -9.48 -3.21
N GLN A 97 12.64 -9.94 -4.27
CA GLN A 97 12.64 -9.27 -5.57
C GLN A 97 12.09 -7.84 -5.47
N ALA A 98 10.98 -7.62 -4.77
CA ALA A 98 10.42 -6.29 -4.58
C ALA A 98 11.39 -5.34 -3.86
N VAL A 99 12.09 -5.82 -2.83
CA VAL A 99 13.09 -5.03 -2.09
C VAL A 99 14.30 -4.71 -2.95
N GLU A 100 14.84 -5.71 -3.66
CA GLU A 100 15.97 -5.52 -4.57
C GLU A 100 15.66 -4.45 -5.62
N ILE A 101 14.51 -4.56 -6.29
CA ILE A 101 14.11 -3.62 -7.34
C ILE A 101 13.93 -2.21 -6.77
N ASP A 102 13.29 -2.09 -5.60
CA ASP A 102 13.07 -0.78 -4.96
C ASP A 102 14.39 -0.08 -4.60
N GLU A 103 15.29 -0.81 -3.95
CA GLU A 103 16.58 -0.27 -3.52
C GLU A 103 17.50 0.05 -4.70
N CYS A 104 17.65 -0.86 -5.65
CA CYS A 104 18.49 -0.64 -6.82
C CYS A 104 18.03 0.58 -7.60
N ARG A 105 16.72 0.71 -7.85
CA ARG A 105 16.19 1.89 -8.56
C ARG A 105 16.40 3.17 -7.77
N ARG A 106 16.24 3.13 -6.45
CA ARG A 106 16.49 4.30 -5.59
C ARG A 106 17.95 4.74 -5.73
N TRP A 107 18.91 3.83 -5.63
CA TRP A 107 20.32 4.17 -5.77
C TRP A 107 20.68 4.62 -7.19
N LEU A 108 20.17 3.96 -8.22
CA LEU A 108 20.36 4.38 -9.60
C LEU A 108 19.84 5.81 -9.84
N LEU A 109 18.66 6.13 -9.31
CA LEU A 109 18.09 7.47 -9.41
C LEU A 109 18.96 8.50 -8.66
N MET A 110 19.36 8.21 -7.42
CA MET A 110 20.24 9.11 -6.66
C MET A 110 21.58 9.32 -7.35
N GLY A 111 22.14 8.28 -7.95
CA GLY A 111 23.37 8.35 -8.74
C GLY A 111 23.20 9.25 -9.97
N LYS A 112 22.12 9.08 -10.73
CA LYS A 112 21.79 9.93 -11.89
C LYS A 112 21.62 11.40 -11.48
N ASN A 113 20.90 11.68 -10.39
CA ASN A 113 20.77 13.04 -9.86
C ASN A 113 22.13 13.62 -9.41
N CYS A 114 23.04 12.78 -8.90
CA CYS A 114 24.40 13.20 -8.57
C CYS A 114 25.21 13.56 -9.83
N ILE A 115 25.06 12.83 -10.94
CA ILE A 115 25.66 13.19 -12.23
C ILE A 115 25.15 14.56 -12.70
N GLU A 116 23.84 14.77 -12.64
CA GLU A 116 23.22 16.04 -13.06
C GLU A 116 23.70 17.24 -12.24
N SER A 117 24.04 17.02 -10.97
CA SER A 117 24.61 18.04 -10.09
C SER A 117 26.15 18.16 -10.18
N GLY A 118 26.79 17.43 -11.09
CA GLY A 118 28.25 17.42 -11.29
C GLY A 118 29.03 16.63 -10.22
N ASN A 119 28.34 15.98 -9.28
CA ASN A 119 28.94 15.21 -8.20
C ASN A 119 29.21 13.76 -8.64
N SER A 120 30.24 13.58 -9.47
CA SER A 120 30.62 12.26 -10.01
C SER A 120 31.03 11.27 -8.91
N ASP A 121 31.68 11.74 -7.84
CA ASP A 121 32.04 10.86 -6.71
C ASP A 121 30.81 10.41 -5.92
N GLY A 122 29.81 11.28 -5.78
CA GLY A 122 28.50 10.92 -5.23
C GLY A 122 27.80 9.87 -6.07
N ALA A 123 27.79 10.06 -7.39
CA ALA A 123 27.20 9.11 -8.32
C ALA A 123 27.89 7.73 -8.22
N ALA A 124 29.22 7.70 -8.20
CA ALA A 124 29.98 6.47 -8.06
C ALA A 124 29.64 5.71 -6.78
N ARG A 125 29.52 6.41 -5.65
CA ARG A 125 29.12 5.79 -4.37
C ARG A 125 27.74 5.16 -4.43
N GLU A 126 26.77 5.80 -5.07
CA GLU A 126 25.41 5.26 -5.17
C GLU A 126 25.36 4.03 -6.09
N PHE A 127 26.01 4.06 -7.25
CA PHE A 127 26.07 2.90 -8.14
C PHE A 127 26.83 1.72 -7.53
N GLN A 128 27.89 1.99 -6.75
CA GLN A 128 28.64 0.94 -6.07
C GLN A 128 27.76 0.14 -5.09
N LYS A 129 26.78 0.77 -4.43
CA LYS A 129 25.85 0.05 -3.53
C LYS A 129 25.05 -1.04 -4.25
N VAL A 130 24.70 -0.83 -5.52
CA VAL A 130 24.04 -1.84 -6.35
C VAL A 130 24.95 -3.05 -6.53
N LEU A 131 26.23 -2.80 -6.85
CA LEU A 131 27.22 -3.85 -7.09
C LEU A 131 27.59 -4.61 -5.82
N ASP A 132 27.66 -3.92 -4.69
CA ASP A 132 28.05 -4.52 -3.41
C ASP A 132 26.91 -5.37 -2.82
N LYS A 133 25.67 -4.86 -2.87
CA LYS A 133 24.52 -5.56 -2.26
C LYS A 133 23.92 -6.62 -3.17
N TYR A 134 23.90 -6.37 -4.48
CA TYR A 134 23.25 -7.24 -5.47
C TYR A 134 24.20 -7.55 -6.63
N PRO A 135 25.33 -8.23 -6.40
CA PRO A 135 26.39 -8.44 -7.39
C PRO A 135 25.98 -9.24 -8.63
N GLN A 136 24.88 -10.00 -8.54
CA GLN A 136 24.28 -10.75 -9.65
C GLN A 136 22.86 -10.26 -9.99
N GLY A 137 22.45 -9.10 -9.47
CA GLY A 137 21.13 -8.53 -9.69
C GLY A 137 20.95 -7.96 -11.10
N ARG A 138 19.69 -7.78 -11.49
CA ARG A 138 19.33 -7.29 -12.85
C ARG A 138 19.87 -5.90 -13.18
N PHE A 139 20.18 -5.10 -12.15
CA PHE A 139 20.66 -3.71 -12.28
C PHE A 139 22.19 -3.58 -12.34
N VAL A 140 22.94 -4.68 -12.22
CA VAL A 140 24.41 -4.68 -12.21
C VAL A 140 24.99 -4.16 -13.52
N ALA A 141 24.42 -4.57 -14.65
CA ALA A 141 24.88 -4.13 -15.96
C ALA A 141 24.71 -2.62 -16.15
N GLU A 142 23.57 -2.08 -15.72
CA GLU A 142 23.28 -0.64 -15.73
C GLU A 142 24.23 0.12 -14.81
N ALA A 143 24.36 -0.29 -13.54
CA ALA A 143 25.26 0.37 -12.58
C ALA A 143 26.72 0.40 -13.07
N LYS A 144 27.21 -0.69 -13.67
CA LYS A 144 28.54 -0.73 -14.29
C LYS A 144 28.67 0.18 -15.50
N ALA A 145 27.61 0.30 -16.31
CA ALA A 145 27.61 1.19 -17.47
C ALA A 145 27.70 2.65 -17.03
N GLU A 146 26.94 3.03 -16.01
CA GLU A 146 26.95 4.39 -15.46
C GLU A 146 28.31 4.74 -14.82
N LEU A 147 28.93 3.82 -14.08
CA LEU A 147 30.29 4.00 -13.54
C LEU A 147 31.31 4.27 -14.65
N ARG A 148 31.28 3.48 -15.73
CA ARG A 148 32.16 3.70 -16.88
C ARG A 148 31.92 5.05 -17.54
N ALA A 149 30.66 5.48 -17.64
CA ALA A 149 30.30 6.77 -18.23
C ALA A 149 30.88 7.97 -17.47
N ILE A 150 31.05 7.85 -16.15
CA ILE A 150 31.68 8.87 -15.30
C ILE A 150 33.19 8.67 -15.09
N GLY A 151 33.82 7.73 -15.81
CA GLY A 151 35.26 7.48 -15.73
C GLY A 151 35.71 6.72 -14.48
N ARG A 152 34.88 5.79 -14.00
CA ARG A 152 35.14 4.90 -12.86
C ARG A 152 35.12 3.42 -13.27
#